data_AF-K1YBS8-F1
#
_entry.id   AF-K1YBS8-F1
#
_cell.length_a   1.000
_cell.length_b   1.000
_cell.length_c   1.000
_cell.angle_alpha   90.00
_cell.angle_beta   90.00
_cell.angle_gamma   90.00
#
_symmetry.space_group_name_H-M   'P 1'
#
loop_
_entity.id
_entity.type
_entity.pdbx_description
1 polymer ?
#
loop_
_entity_poly.entity_id
_entity_poly.type
_entity_poly.pdbx_seq_one_letter_code
_entity_poly.pdbx_strand_id
1 'polypeptide(L)'
;NVVAPAIEELVNKTNETMNSLTPSVLLGMEVIVYNPPKPLLSSGLEDAVRKFQELPFDVPTLNINLPTIGAKEIIELMGSGSGNLDTYVSEWAAEKGDSFFIALWANVFQFTPADLRGVKIITFRDYIYNSDDAIDNALAIYLLSRRLADKPLPGTEMSLFVYNKSIIEFRNQSAARLCLAFDELNKIDKIQQLVRSSTKRTVTVNGPVYRKWIEAGGENEILFGNLIELPSAITVQDINTKAAALKASWNRYATLTATVERNKRFVRIKEVLFNQFSTSMREITEGEEATLANRELIIKLFMEQLERVREDELTDIWTVCLKLVCRSRFFRTESERILLGIERVKKENPAIDVREAATVSVIEYIAFWVSTQMKIQVA
;
A
#
# COMPACT_ATOMS: atom_id res chain seq x y z
N ASN A 1 -1.39 -44.30 -12.63
CA ASN A 1 -0.37 -43.26 -12.85
C ASN A 1 -0.36 -42.38 -11.61
N VAL A 2 0.58 -42.60 -10.68
CA VAL A 2 0.59 -41.97 -9.33
C VAL A 2 1.57 -40.78 -9.26
N VAL A 3 2.46 -40.64 -10.25
CA VAL A 3 3.55 -39.66 -10.24
C VAL A 3 3.08 -38.26 -10.64
N ALA A 4 2.36 -38.13 -11.76
CA ALA A 4 1.88 -36.83 -12.25
C ALA A 4 0.95 -36.11 -11.25
N PRO A 5 -0.03 -36.77 -10.62
CA PRO A 5 -0.86 -36.13 -9.60
C PRO A 5 -0.06 -35.61 -8.39
N ALA A 6 0.99 -36.33 -7.96
CA ALA A 6 1.85 -35.88 -6.87
C ALA A 6 2.69 -34.63 -7.23
N ILE A 7 3.04 -34.47 -8.51
CA ILE A 7 3.73 -33.28 -9.01
C ILE A 7 2.74 -32.11 -9.06
N GLU A 8 1.55 -32.31 -9.64
CA GLU A 8 0.49 -31.29 -9.70
C GLU A 8 0.12 -30.75 -8.33
N GLU A 9 -0.05 -31.64 -7.35
CA GLU A 9 -0.38 -31.27 -5.98
C GLU A 9 0.71 -30.37 -5.36
N LEU A 10 1.99 -30.75 -5.50
CA LEU A 10 3.10 -29.96 -4.96
C LEU A 10 3.20 -28.59 -5.64
N VAL A 11 3.01 -28.53 -6.96
CA VAL A 11 3.05 -27.28 -7.74
C VAL A 11 1.91 -26.35 -7.31
N ASN A 12 0.68 -26.87 -7.22
CA ASN A 12 -0.49 -26.08 -6.85
C ASN A 12 -0.37 -25.52 -5.43
N LYS A 13 -0.05 -26.36 -4.44
CA LYS A 13 0.15 -25.95 -3.04
C LYS A 13 1.29 -24.93 -2.90
N THR A 14 2.36 -25.08 -3.68
CA THR A 14 3.48 -24.14 -3.69
C THR A 14 3.07 -22.79 -4.27
N ASN A 15 2.38 -22.77 -5.41
CA ASN A 15 1.91 -21.55 -6.05
C ASN A 15 0.90 -20.78 -5.18
N GLU A 16 -0.07 -21.48 -4.56
CA GLU A 16 -1.01 -20.89 -3.62
C GLU A 16 -0.30 -20.23 -2.43
N THR A 17 0.66 -20.94 -1.84
CA THR A 17 1.44 -20.42 -0.71
C THR A 17 2.29 -19.21 -1.14
N MET A 18 2.90 -19.24 -2.33
CA MET A 18 3.68 -18.11 -2.83
C MET A 18 2.83 -16.86 -3.11
N ASN A 19 1.63 -17.03 -3.67
CA ASN A 19 0.73 -15.93 -3.98
C ASN A 19 0.21 -15.20 -2.73
N SER A 20 0.25 -15.86 -1.57
CA SER A 20 -0.10 -15.26 -0.28
C SER A 20 1.08 -14.60 0.45
N LEU A 21 2.30 -14.63 -0.11
CA LEU A 21 3.46 -13.96 0.49
C LEU A 21 3.43 -12.44 0.26
N THR A 22 3.92 -11.70 1.26
CA THR A 22 3.89 -10.22 1.29
C THR A 22 4.64 -9.58 0.11
N PRO A 23 4.09 -8.53 -0.52
CA PRO A 23 4.77 -7.80 -1.58
C PRO A 23 6.09 -7.15 -1.13
N SER A 24 7.01 -6.99 -2.09
CA SER A 24 8.36 -6.42 -1.94
C SER A 24 8.39 -5.10 -1.13
N VAL A 25 9.43 -4.91 -0.32
CA VAL A 25 9.67 -3.67 0.44
C VAL A 25 9.76 -2.42 -0.44
N LEU A 26 10.23 -2.56 -1.70
CA LEU A 26 10.30 -1.47 -2.66
C LEU A 26 8.91 -0.97 -3.11
N LEU A 27 7.89 -1.84 -3.06
CA LEU A 27 6.51 -1.47 -3.38
C LEU A 27 5.87 -0.57 -2.31
N GLY A 28 6.55 -0.37 -1.17
CA GLY A 28 6.05 0.47 -0.09
C GLY A 28 6.58 1.91 -0.09
N MET A 29 7.49 2.28 -1.01
CA MET A 29 7.98 3.65 -1.08
C MET A 29 7.08 4.53 -1.94
N GLU A 30 6.64 5.66 -1.41
CA GLU A 30 5.62 6.49 -2.03
C GLU A 30 5.87 7.99 -1.83
N VAL A 31 5.55 8.79 -2.84
CA VAL A 31 5.47 10.24 -2.77
C VAL A 31 4.00 10.62 -2.59
N ILE A 32 3.64 11.14 -1.42
CA ILE A 32 2.28 11.66 -1.17
C ILE A 32 2.28 13.15 -1.47
N VAL A 33 1.41 13.56 -2.38
CA VAL A 33 1.26 14.98 -2.75
C VAL A 33 0.19 15.62 -1.86
N TYR A 34 0.60 16.48 -0.94
CA TYR A 34 -0.31 17.24 -0.10
C TYR A 34 -0.75 18.52 -0.82
N ASN A 35 -2.05 18.69 -1.01
CA ASN A 35 -2.65 19.94 -1.45
C ASN A 35 -3.43 20.58 -0.30
N PRO A 36 -3.26 21.89 -0.04
CA PRO A 36 -4.13 22.58 0.89
C PRO A 36 -5.57 22.61 0.36
N PRO A 37 -6.58 22.73 1.25
CA PRO A 37 -7.96 22.91 0.84
C PRO A 37 -8.10 24.05 -0.16
N LYS A 38 -8.75 23.79 -1.31
CA LYS A 38 -8.90 24.78 -2.39
C LYS A 38 -9.45 26.13 -1.94
N PRO A 39 -10.39 26.22 -0.97
CA PRO A 39 -10.86 27.52 -0.48
C PRO A 39 -9.74 28.43 0.07
N LEU A 40 -8.63 27.88 0.57
CA LEU A 40 -7.46 28.65 1.00
C LEU A 40 -6.69 29.29 -0.16
N LEU A 41 -7.07 29.05 -1.42
CA LEU A 41 -6.53 29.78 -2.57
C LEU A 41 -7.31 31.08 -2.83
N SER A 42 -8.42 31.32 -2.13
CA SER A 42 -9.23 32.53 -2.28
C SER A 42 -8.70 33.68 -1.44
N SER A 43 -8.27 34.76 -2.09
CA SER A 43 -7.89 36.01 -1.40
C SER A 43 -9.05 36.59 -0.59
N GLY A 44 -10.28 36.44 -1.05
CA GLY A 44 -11.46 36.90 -0.32
C GLY A 44 -11.70 36.15 0.99
N LEU A 45 -11.29 34.86 1.06
CA LEU A 45 -11.31 34.12 2.32
C LEU A 45 -10.18 34.60 3.24
N GLU A 46 -8.98 34.82 2.70
CA GLU A 46 -7.85 35.37 3.45
C GLU A 46 -8.24 36.71 4.11
N ASP A 47 -8.73 37.67 3.33
CA ASP A 47 -9.16 38.99 3.85
C ASP A 47 -10.24 38.87 4.93
N ALA A 48 -11.13 37.88 4.81
CA ALA A 48 -12.19 37.64 5.78
C ALA A 48 -11.67 37.09 7.11
N VAL A 49 -10.65 36.22 7.09
CA VAL A 49 -10.07 35.64 8.31
C VAL A 49 -8.99 36.52 8.94
N ARG A 50 -8.27 37.34 8.16
CA ARG A 50 -7.16 38.18 8.65
C ARG A 50 -7.54 39.11 9.81
N LYS A 51 -8.83 39.47 9.91
CA LYS A 51 -9.39 40.25 11.03
C LYS A 51 -9.23 39.56 12.41
N PHE A 52 -8.95 38.25 12.42
CA PHE A 52 -8.81 37.44 13.62
C PHE A 52 -7.35 37.10 13.96
N GLN A 53 -6.36 37.69 13.28
CA GLN A 53 -4.95 37.34 13.44
C GLN A 53 -4.41 37.59 14.87
N GLU A 54 -4.86 38.64 15.54
CA GLU A 54 -4.41 39.01 16.89
C GLU A 54 -5.26 38.38 18.01
N LEU A 55 -6.19 37.50 17.65
CA LEU A 55 -7.11 36.90 18.62
C LEU A 55 -6.35 35.93 19.54
N PRO A 56 -6.43 36.08 20.87
CA PRO A 56 -5.79 35.13 21.79
C PRO A 56 -6.41 33.75 21.63
N PHE A 57 -5.56 32.73 21.69
CA PHE A 57 -6.00 31.35 21.61
C PHE A 57 -6.89 31.00 22.80
N ASP A 58 -8.04 30.40 22.50
CA ASP A 58 -9.00 29.87 23.47
C ASP A 58 -9.48 28.50 23.01
N VAL A 59 -10.04 27.71 23.92
CA VAL A 59 -10.59 26.37 23.64
C VAL A 59 -12.09 26.36 23.94
N PRO A 60 -12.93 26.65 22.93
CA PRO A 60 -14.37 26.64 23.09
C PRO A 60 -14.87 25.27 23.59
N THR A 61 -15.91 25.29 24.40
CA THR A 61 -16.53 24.05 24.88
C THR A 61 -17.43 23.47 23.80
N LEU A 62 -17.24 22.19 23.46
CA LEU A 62 -18.13 21.46 22.56
C LEU A 62 -19.40 21.08 23.32
N ASN A 63 -20.47 21.88 23.20
CA ASN A 63 -21.76 21.60 23.84
C ASN A 63 -22.90 22.40 23.17
N ILE A 64 -23.07 22.24 21.85
CA ILE A 64 -24.08 23.00 21.10
C ILE A 64 -25.28 22.17 20.62
N ASN A 65 -25.14 20.83 20.58
CA ASN A 65 -26.21 19.86 20.33
C ASN A 65 -27.22 20.25 19.22
N LEU A 66 -26.70 20.50 18.01
CA LEU A 66 -27.49 20.84 16.82
C LEU A 66 -28.15 19.61 16.18
N PRO A 67 -29.27 19.81 15.44
CA PRO A 67 -29.99 18.73 14.78
C PRO A 67 -29.12 17.99 13.76
N THR A 68 -29.50 16.74 13.49
CA THR A 68 -28.86 15.92 12.47
C THR A 68 -29.30 16.38 11.09
N ILE A 69 -28.32 16.72 10.25
CA ILE A 69 -28.52 17.16 8.88
C ILE A 69 -27.65 16.31 7.93
N GLY A 70 -28.04 16.24 6.67
CA GLY A 70 -27.32 15.45 5.66
C GLY A 70 -26.08 16.18 5.12
N ALA A 71 -25.16 15.44 4.50
CA ALA A 71 -23.94 16.01 3.91
C ALA A 71 -24.21 17.16 2.93
N LYS A 72 -25.23 17.04 2.07
CA LYS A 72 -25.62 18.09 1.12
C LYS A 72 -25.99 19.40 1.83
N GLU A 73 -26.78 19.31 2.89
CA GLU A 73 -27.18 20.47 3.68
C GLU A 73 -26.00 21.11 4.42
N ILE A 74 -25.10 20.28 4.96
CA ILE A 74 -23.84 20.77 5.57
C ILE A 74 -23.00 21.53 4.53
N ILE A 75 -22.84 20.98 3.33
CA ILE A 75 -22.08 21.61 2.25
C ILE A 75 -22.74 22.92 1.79
N GLU A 76 -24.07 22.95 1.66
CA GLU A 76 -24.82 24.17 1.36
C GLU A 76 -24.64 25.26 2.42
N LEU A 77 -24.58 24.89 3.70
CA LEU A 77 -24.32 25.82 4.81
C LEU A 77 -22.92 26.45 4.75
N MET A 78 -21.94 25.78 4.15
CA MET A 78 -20.60 26.34 3.96
C MET A 78 -20.52 27.38 2.84
N GLY A 79 -21.57 27.51 2.02
CA GLY A 79 -21.63 28.49 0.94
C GLY A 79 -21.59 29.94 1.45
N SER A 80 -20.74 30.76 0.84
CA SER A 80 -20.58 32.18 1.14
C SER A 80 -21.47 33.08 0.26
N GLY A 81 -22.00 32.55 -0.85
CA GLY A 81 -22.75 33.32 -1.86
C GLY A 81 -21.86 34.10 -2.81
N SER A 82 -20.54 33.85 -2.79
CA SER A 82 -19.57 34.41 -3.73
C SER A 82 -19.12 33.31 -4.69
N GLY A 83 -19.39 33.46 -5.99
CA GLY A 83 -19.26 32.37 -6.96
C GLY A 83 -17.91 31.62 -6.97
N ASN A 84 -16.79 32.33 -6.80
CA ASN A 84 -15.47 31.69 -6.79
C ASN A 84 -15.20 30.85 -5.53
N LEU A 85 -15.57 31.35 -4.34
CA LEU A 85 -15.38 30.59 -3.08
C LEU A 85 -16.34 29.40 -3.03
N ASP A 86 -17.58 29.56 -3.50
CA ASP A 86 -18.56 28.48 -3.54
C ASP A 86 -18.13 27.35 -4.49
N THR A 87 -17.48 27.71 -5.62
CA THR A 87 -16.87 26.74 -6.53
C THR A 87 -15.75 25.96 -5.82
N TYR A 88 -14.83 26.66 -5.13
CA TYR A 88 -13.76 26.00 -4.38
C TYR A 88 -14.25 25.12 -3.24
N VAL A 89 -15.30 25.54 -2.54
CA VAL A 89 -15.94 24.73 -1.48
C VAL A 89 -16.55 23.47 -2.07
N SER A 90 -17.21 23.57 -3.22
CA SER A 90 -17.81 22.42 -3.91
C SER A 90 -16.76 21.41 -4.37
N GLU A 91 -15.67 21.88 -4.97
CA GLU A 91 -14.57 21.02 -5.41
C GLU A 91 -13.84 20.35 -4.23
N TRP A 92 -13.59 21.11 -3.17
CA TRP A 92 -12.99 20.57 -1.94
C TRP A 92 -13.91 19.54 -1.26
N ALA A 93 -15.22 19.79 -1.23
CA ALA A 93 -16.18 18.86 -0.66
C ALA A 93 -16.22 17.54 -1.44
N ALA A 94 -16.14 17.60 -2.77
CA ALA A 94 -16.06 16.42 -3.63
C ALA A 94 -14.77 15.61 -3.40
N GLU A 95 -13.64 16.27 -3.10
CA GLU A 95 -12.36 15.61 -2.82
C GLU A 95 -12.35 14.89 -1.46
N LYS A 96 -12.90 15.52 -0.40
CA LYS A 96 -12.96 14.93 0.95
C LYS A 96 -14.06 13.88 1.12
N GLY A 97 -15.17 14.04 0.40
CA GLY A 97 -16.33 13.17 0.48
C GLY A 97 -17.25 13.43 1.68
N ASP A 98 -18.49 12.98 1.54
CA ASP A 98 -19.59 13.25 2.48
C ASP A 98 -19.32 12.79 3.91
N SER A 99 -18.62 11.66 4.08
CA SER A 99 -18.32 11.07 5.39
C SER A 99 -17.49 12.00 6.28
N PHE A 100 -16.59 12.79 5.69
CA PHE A 100 -15.77 13.75 6.42
C PHE A 100 -16.64 14.82 7.09
N PHE A 101 -17.53 15.45 6.33
CA PHE A 101 -18.37 16.54 6.82
C PHE A 101 -19.43 16.06 7.81
N ILE A 102 -20.01 14.88 7.59
CA ILE A 102 -20.94 14.26 8.54
C ILE A 102 -20.24 13.99 9.88
N ALA A 103 -19.04 13.40 9.85
CA ALA A 103 -18.28 13.13 11.06
C ALA A 103 -17.90 14.42 11.81
N LEU A 104 -17.45 15.44 11.08
CA LEU A 104 -17.14 16.75 11.68
C LEU A 104 -18.39 17.38 12.32
N TRP A 105 -19.53 17.35 11.62
CA TRP A 105 -20.80 17.87 12.14
C TRP A 105 -21.20 17.20 13.44
N ALA A 106 -21.23 15.87 13.45
CA ALA A 106 -21.56 15.07 14.63
C ALA A 106 -20.65 15.41 15.82
N ASN A 107 -19.36 15.56 15.56
CA ASN A 107 -18.37 15.70 16.62
C ASN A 107 -18.20 17.13 17.16
N VAL A 108 -18.49 18.16 16.37
CA VAL A 108 -18.30 19.56 16.78
C VAL A 108 -19.63 20.23 17.11
N PHE A 109 -20.65 19.96 16.28
CA PHE A 109 -21.93 20.65 16.35
C PHE A 109 -23.02 19.82 17.04
N GLN A 110 -22.93 18.50 17.07
CA GLN A 110 -23.94 17.65 17.76
C GLN A 110 -23.45 17.07 19.10
N PHE A 111 -22.20 17.33 19.46
CA PHE A 111 -21.59 16.69 20.61
C PHE A 111 -22.26 17.12 21.93
N THR A 112 -22.62 16.11 22.73
CA THR A 112 -23.12 16.27 24.10
C THR A 112 -22.22 15.50 25.07
N PRO A 113 -21.64 16.14 26.10
CA PRO A 113 -20.70 15.49 27.02
C PRO A 113 -21.25 14.30 27.83
N ALA A 114 -22.58 14.13 27.87
CA ALA A 114 -23.26 13.12 28.69
C ALA A 114 -22.99 11.66 28.24
N ASP A 115 -22.51 11.45 27.00
CA ASP A 115 -22.32 10.12 26.40
C ASP A 115 -20.94 9.48 26.69
N LEU A 116 -20.11 10.07 27.56
CA LEU A 116 -18.68 9.76 27.66
C LEU A 116 -18.28 8.93 28.90
N ARG A 117 -18.92 7.79 29.15
CA ARG A 117 -18.37 6.84 30.13
C ARG A 117 -17.16 6.10 29.54
N GLY A 118 -15.95 6.57 29.83
CA GLY A 118 -14.69 5.88 29.53
C GLY A 118 -14.03 6.20 28.19
N VAL A 119 -14.54 7.20 27.44
CA VAL A 119 -13.98 7.62 26.15
C VAL A 119 -13.17 8.90 26.32
N LYS A 120 -12.02 8.98 25.64
CA LYS A 120 -11.17 10.19 25.61
C LYS A 120 -11.99 11.37 25.09
N ILE A 121 -12.14 12.41 25.91
CA ILE A 121 -12.80 13.66 25.52
C ILE A 121 -11.93 14.33 24.44
N ILE A 122 -12.45 14.43 23.22
CA ILE A 122 -11.80 15.16 22.12
C ILE A 122 -12.18 16.63 22.28
N THR A 123 -11.18 17.50 22.38
CA THR A 123 -11.38 18.94 22.56
C THR A 123 -11.46 19.66 21.22
N PHE A 124 -11.98 20.90 21.22
CA PHE A 124 -11.94 21.76 20.02
C PHE A 124 -10.51 21.92 19.49
N ARG A 125 -9.53 22.06 20.39
CA ARG A 125 -8.10 22.14 20.03
C ARG A 125 -7.63 20.90 19.26
N ASP A 126 -8.10 19.72 19.65
CA ASP A 126 -7.70 18.48 18.99
C ASP A 126 -8.17 18.45 17.53
N TYR A 127 -9.36 18.99 17.24
CA TYR A 127 -9.88 19.11 15.88
C TYR A 127 -9.08 20.06 15.00
N ILE A 128 -8.67 21.22 15.52
CA ILE A 128 -8.08 22.29 14.69
C ILE A 128 -6.54 22.39 14.76
N TYR A 129 -5.88 21.65 15.65
CA TYR A 129 -4.41 21.62 15.76
C TYR A 129 -3.79 20.22 15.73
N ASN A 130 -4.45 19.18 16.28
CA ASN A 130 -3.83 17.87 16.54
C ASN A 130 -4.36 16.75 15.64
N SER A 131 -5.01 17.11 14.53
CA SER A 131 -5.55 16.18 13.53
C SER A 131 -4.78 16.31 12.23
N ASP A 132 -4.66 15.21 11.47
CA ASP A 132 -4.13 15.24 10.10
C ASP A 132 -4.98 16.16 9.19
N ASP A 133 -6.28 16.29 9.49
CA ASP A 133 -7.24 17.18 8.84
C ASP A 133 -7.42 18.51 9.58
N ALA A 134 -6.48 18.92 10.44
CA ALA A 134 -6.64 20.10 11.29
C ALA A 134 -7.03 21.39 10.54
N ILE A 135 -6.42 21.62 9.38
CA ILE A 135 -6.70 22.80 8.54
C ILE A 135 -8.08 22.67 7.88
N ASP A 136 -8.43 21.48 7.38
CA ASP A 136 -9.74 21.18 6.80
C ASP A 136 -10.87 21.36 7.82
N ASN A 137 -10.66 20.86 9.05
CA ASN A 137 -11.60 21.02 10.15
C ASN A 137 -11.79 22.49 10.50
N ALA A 138 -10.71 23.26 10.66
CA ALA A 138 -10.79 24.69 10.94
C ALA A 138 -11.53 25.45 9.82
N LEU A 139 -11.30 25.07 8.55
CA LEU A 139 -11.99 25.67 7.41
C LEU A 139 -13.49 25.39 7.44
N ALA A 140 -13.89 24.13 7.59
CA ALA A 140 -15.30 23.75 7.66
C ALA A 140 -16.00 24.42 8.84
N ILE A 141 -15.41 24.38 10.04
CA ILE A 141 -15.97 25.00 11.24
C ILE A 141 -16.15 26.50 11.02
N TYR A 142 -15.14 27.20 10.47
CA TYR A 142 -15.26 28.63 10.18
C TYR A 142 -16.42 28.95 9.23
N LEU A 143 -16.52 28.22 8.11
CA LEU A 143 -17.55 28.45 7.10
C LEU A 143 -18.96 28.18 7.65
N LEU A 144 -19.14 27.06 8.37
CA LEU A 144 -20.40 26.71 9.02
C LEU A 144 -20.78 27.72 10.09
N SER A 145 -19.88 28.02 11.03
CA SER A 145 -20.15 28.96 12.12
C SER A 145 -20.42 30.38 11.63
N ARG A 146 -19.84 30.79 10.49
CA ARG A 146 -20.18 32.08 9.87
C ARG A 146 -21.63 32.13 9.40
N ARG A 147 -22.16 31.04 8.83
CA ARG A 147 -23.55 30.97 8.32
C ARG A 147 -24.57 30.81 9.43
N LEU A 148 -24.20 30.06 10.46
CA LEU A 148 -25.00 29.76 11.65
C LEU A 148 -25.08 30.93 12.64
N ALA A 149 -24.14 31.88 12.57
CA ALA A 149 -24.18 33.09 13.39
C ALA A 149 -25.51 33.83 13.18
N ASP A 150 -26.23 34.06 14.28
CA ASP A 150 -27.55 34.72 14.31
C ASP A 150 -28.68 33.99 13.56
N LYS A 151 -28.47 32.71 13.20
CA LYS A 151 -29.45 31.86 12.50
C LYS A 151 -29.48 30.43 13.06
N PRO A 152 -30.04 30.22 14.26
CA PRO A 152 -30.18 28.88 14.81
C PRO A 152 -31.05 27.98 13.92
N LEU A 153 -30.68 26.71 13.81
CA LEU A 153 -31.45 25.72 13.08
C LEU A 153 -32.74 25.35 13.84
N PRO A 154 -33.83 24.99 13.15
CA PRO A 154 -35.02 24.44 13.79
C PRO A 154 -34.67 23.22 14.65
N GLY A 155 -35.17 23.17 15.89
CA GLY A 155 -34.86 22.08 16.83
C GLY A 155 -33.62 22.31 17.71
N THR A 156 -33.01 23.50 17.66
CA THR A 156 -31.92 23.87 18.59
C THR A 156 -32.47 24.09 20.02
N GLU A 157 -32.14 23.20 20.95
CA GLU A 157 -32.64 23.23 22.33
C GLU A 157 -31.74 24.05 23.28
N MET A 158 -31.49 25.32 22.95
CA MET A 158 -30.73 26.24 23.82
C MET A 158 -31.11 27.70 23.65
N SER A 159 -30.72 28.54 24.62
CA SER A 159 -30.96 29.98 24.53
C SER A 159 -30.14 30.60 23.40
N LEU A 160 -30.74 31.57 22.70
CA LEU A 160 -30.08 32.28 21.59
C LEU A 160 -28.74 32.91 22.01
N PHE A 161 -28.65 33.39 23.26
CA PHE A 161 -27.43 33.96 23.81
C PHE A 161 -26.30 32.92 23.92
N VAL A 162 -26.59 31.74 24.50
CA VAL A 162 -25.60 30.67 24.66
C VAL A 162 -25.21 30.12 23.29
N TYR A 163 -26.17 29.92 22.40
CA TYR A 163 -25.95 29.49 21.02
C TYR A 163 -24.99 30.42 20.27
N ASN A 164 -25.33 31.71 20.22
CA ASN A 164 -24.53 32.69 19.49
C ASN A 164 -23.12 32.83 20.09
N LYS A 165 -22.99 32.79 21.43
CA LYS A 165 -21.69 32.80 22.09
C LYS A 165 -20.81 31.64 21.61
N SER A 166 -21.31 30.40 21.66
CA SER A 166 -20.57 29.21 21.22
C SER A 166 -20.21 29.23 19.74
N ILE A 167 -21.17 29.60 18.86
CA ILE A 167 -20.91 29.70 17.41
C ILE A 167 -19.86 30.77 17.09
N ILE A 168 -19.91 31.92 17.77
CA ILE A 168 -18.94 33.00 17.57
C ILE A 168 -17.55 32.55 18.06
N GLU A 169 -17.46 31.86 19.19
CA GLU A 169 -16.20 31.30 19.69
C GLU A 169 -15.60 30.29 18.71
N PHE A 170 -16.41 29.35 18.18
CA PHE A 170 -15.98 28.39 17.16
C PHE A 170 -15.47 29.09 15.90
N ARG A 171 -16.22 30.09 15.41
CA ARG A 171 -15.84 30.90 14.24
C ARG A 171 -14.50 31.59 14.46
N ASN A 172 -14.36 32.29 15.59
CA ASN A 172 -13.21 33.14 15.86
C ASN A 172 -11.93 32.31 16.02
N GLN A 173 -11.99 31.20 16.78
CA GLN A 173 -10.83 30.33 17.00
C GLN A 173 -10.43 29.57 15.73
N SER A 174 -11.43 29.14 14.93
CA SER A 174 -11.15 28.55 13.62
C SER A 174 -10.52 29.56 12.66
N ALA A 175 -11.02 30.80 12.63
CA ALA A 175 -10.44 31.86 11.80
C ALA A 175 -8.99 32.20 12.19
N ALA A 176 -8.69 32.24 13.50
CA ALA A 176 -7.33 32.44 13.99
C ALA A 176 -6.39 31.31 13.53
N ARG A 177 -6.84 30.05 13.60
CA ARG A 177 -6.08 28.91 13.04
C ARG A 177 -5.86 29.03 11.54
N LEU A 178 -6.86 29.48 10.79
CA LEU A 178 -6.75 29.69 9.34
C LEU A 178 -5.74 30.80 9.01
N CYS A 179 -5.66 31.88 9.79
CA CYS A 179 -4.61 32.90 9.62
C CYS A 179 -3.22 32.28 9.69
N LEU A 180 -2.97 31.42 10.69
CA LEU A 180 -1.71 30.69 10.81
C LEU A 180 -1.49 29.76 9.60
N ALA A 181 -2.54 29.10 9.11
CA ALA A 181 -2.43 28.25 7.92
C ALA A 181 -2.06 29.05 6.66
N PHE A 182 -2.64 30.24 6.46
CA PHE A 182 -2.22 31.14 5.38
C PHE A 182 -0.75 31.56 5.51
N ASP A 183 -0.30 31.89 6.72
CA ASP A 183 1.10 32.26 6.96
C ASP A 183 2.06 31.07 6.73
N GLU A 184 1.67 29.87 7.13
CA GLU A 184 2.38 28.62 6.83
C GLU A 184 2.50 28.40 5.32
N LEU A 185 1.41 28.53 4.57
CA LEU A 185 1.39 28.36 3.10
C LEU A 185 2.25 29.42 2.40
N ASN A 186 2.15 30.68 2.82
CA ASN A 186 2.98 31.76 2.28
C ASN A 186 4.46 31.53 2.58
N LYS A 187 4.80 31.00 3.76
CA LYS A 187 6.18 30.65 4.11
C LYS A 187 6.69 29.50 3.25
N ILE A 188 5.89 28.45 3.06
CA ILE A 188 6.21 27.29 2.21
C ILE A 188 6.56 27.74 0.79
N ASP A 189 5.74 28.62 0.21
CA ASP A 189 6.01 29.15 -1.13
C ASP A 189 7.26 30.04 -1.14
N LYS A 190 7.44 30.94 -0.14
CA LYS A 190 8.63 31.81 -0.06
C LYS A 190 9.95 31.05 0.01
N ILE A 191 10.02 29.99 0.83
CA ILE A 191 11.25 29.20 0.98
C ILE A 191 11.34 28.05 -0.03
N GLN A 192 10.34 27.91 -0.92
CA GLN A 192 10.21 26.78 -1.85
C GLN A 192 10.38 25.44 -1.14
N GLN A 193 9.62 25.25 -0.05
CA GLN A 193 9.66 24.02 0.74
C GLN A 193 9.02 22.87 -0.06
N LEU A 194 9.83 21.93 -0.52
CA LEU A 194 9.34 20.78 -1.30
C LEU A 194 8.82 19.68 -0.38
N VAL A 195 9.62 19.27 0.60
CA VAL A 195 9.28 18.19 1.53
C VAL A 195 8.57 18.77 2.75
N ARG A 196 7.36 18.30 3.04
CA ARG A 196 6.59 18.69 4.23
C ARG A 196 6.94 17.80 5.42
N SER A 197 6.96 16.49 5.18
CA SER A 197 7.29 15.48 6.18
C SER A 197 7.78 14.20 5.50
N SER A 198 8.44 13.35 6.26
CA SER A 198 8.97 12.08 5.79
C SER A 198 8.86 11.01 6.88
N THR A 199 8.43 9.81 6.50
CA THR A 199 8.48 8.61 7.34
C THR A 199 9.61 7.70 6.86
N LYS A 200 9.65 6.43 7.27
CA LYS A 200 10.66 5.48 6.76
C LYS A 200 10.46 5.10 5.29
N ARG A 201 9.24 5.30 4.75
CA ARG A 201 8.87 4.83 3.41
C ARG A 201 8.13 5.86 2.58
N THR A 202 7.57 6.89 3.21
CA THR A 202 6.74 7.86 2.53
C THR A 202 7.32 9.23 2.68
N VAL A 203 7.36 9.98 1.58
CA VAL A 203 7.70 11.40 1.59
C VAL A 203 6.46 12.20 1.20
N THR A 204 6.03 13.10 2.08
CA THR A 204 4.91 13.99 1.81
C THR A 204 5.46 15.31 1.30
N VAL A 205 5.04 15.71 0.11
CA VAL A 205 5.50 16.92 -0.58
C VAL A 205 4.41 17.97 -0.68
N ASN A 206 4.80 19.25 -0.70
CA ASN A 206 3.85 20.35 -0.94
C ASN A 206 3.50 20.42 -2.42
N GLY A 207 2.24 20.11 -2.78
CA GLY A 207 1.79 19.93 -4.15
C GLY A 207 2.07 21.10 -5.11
N PRO A 208 1.84 22.37 -4.73
CA PRO A 208 2.18 23.51 -5.59
C PRO A 208 3.68 23.60 -5.92
N VAL A 209 4.55 23.35 -4.95
CA VAL A 209 6.02 23.40 -5.13
C VAL A 209 6.50 22.16 -5.90
N TYR A 210 5.93 20.99 -5.58
CA TYR A 210 6.26 19.72 -6.23
C TYR A 210 5.92 19.71 -7.72
N ARG A 211 4.74 20.21 -8.11
CA ARG A 211 4.38 20.30 -9.54
C ARG A 211 5.36 21.14 -10.34
N LYS A 212 5.70 22.33 -9.85
CA LYS A 212 6.71 23.21 -10.47
C LYS A 212 8.08 22.53 -10.56
N TRP A 213 8.45 21.77 -9.53
CA TRP A 213 9.72 21.05 -9.49
C TRP A 213 9.78 19.90 -10.49
N ILE A 214 8.72 19.10 -10.61
CA ILE A 214 8.60 18.03 -11.63
C ILE A 214 8.62 18.64 -13.04
N GLU A 215 7.87 19.71 -13.28
CA GLU A 215 7.86 20.43 -14.57
C GLU A 215 9.25 20.96 -14.95
N ALA A 216 10.08 21.31 -13.97
CA ALA A 216 11.48 21.72 -14.14
C ALA A 216 12.47 20.55 -14.31
N GLY A 217 11.99 19.30 -14.42
CA GLY A 217 12.81 18.10 -14.60
C GLY A 217 13.16 17.36 -13.31
N GLY A 218 12.45 17.63 -12.21
CA GLY A 218 12.54 16.83 -10.98
C GLY A 218 12.07 15.39 -11.16
N GLU A 219 12.64 14.47 -10.39
CA GLU A 219 12.36 13.03 -10.46
C GLU A 219 12.13 12.44 -9.07
N ASN A 220 11.14 11.55 -8.92
CA ASN A 220 10.77 10.97 -7.62
C ASN A 220 11.89 10.15 -6.98
N GLU A 221 12.76 9.56 -7.80
CA GLU A 221 13.99 8.88 -7.40
C GLU A 221 14.90 9.75 -6.54
N ILE A 222 14.92 11.06 -6.79
CA ILE A 222 15.67 12.02 -5.98
C ILE A 222 15.03 12.16 -4.59
N LEU A 223 13.70 12.18 -4.51
CA LEU A 223 12.98 12.24 -3.23
C LEU A 223 13.13 10.95 -2.43
N PHE A 224 13.15 9.79 -3.09
CA PHE A 224 13.46 8.51 -2.44
C PHE A 224 14.90 8.45 -1.93
N GLY A 225 15.86 8.97 -2.71
CA GLY A 225 17.23 9.14 -2.23
C GLY A 225 17.29 10.04 -0.98
N ASN A 226 16.54 11.14 -0.98
CA ASN A 226 16.44 12.07 0.14
C ASN A 226 15.80 11.47 1.40
N LEU A 227 14.93 10.46 1.22
CA LEU A 227 14.32 9.71 2.31
C LEU A 227 15.32 8.78 3.01
N ILE A 228 16.31 8.28 2.26
CA ILE A 228 17.33 7.34 2.75
C ILE A 228 18.47 8.09 3.43
N GLU A 229 18.91 9.21 2.84
CA GLU A 229 20.02 10.02 3.33
C GLU A 229 19.60 10.90 4.51
N LEU A 230 20.45 10.95 5.55
CA LEU A 230 20.26 11.79 6.73
C LEU A 230 21.42 12.79 6.85
N PRO A 231 21.14 14.09 7.11
CA PRO A 231 19.83 14.72 7.24
C PRO A 231 19.15 14.95 5.87
N SER A 232 17.84 14.71 5.81
CA SER A 232 17.03 14.95 4.62
C SER A 232 16.91 16.43 4.29
N ALA A 233 17.07 16.78 3.02
CA ALA A 233 16.85 18.13 2.52
C ALA A 233 15.35 18.44 2.39
N ILE A 234 14.97 19.69 2.61
CA ILE A 234 13.55 20.09 2.70
C ILE A 234 13.16 21.05 1.57
N THR A 235 14.09 21.92 1.14
CA THR A 235 13.85 22.92 0.09
C THR A 235 14.19 22.39 -1.29
N VAL A 236 13.58 22.97 -2.34
CA VAL A 236 13.93 22.66 -3.73
C VAL A 236 15.42 22.90 -4.00
N GLN A 237 15.99 23.98 -3.47
CA GLN A 237 17.39 24.33 -3.67
C GLN A 237 18.34 23.28 -3.10
N ASP A 238 18.12 22.86 -1.86
CA ASP A 238 18.97 21.87 -1.18
C ASP A 238 18.88 20.50 -1.85
N ILE A 239 17.67 20.10 -2.27
CA ILE A 239 17.41 18.84 -2.96
C ILE A 239 18.10 18.83 -4.32
N ASN A 240 17.97 19.92 -5.10
CA ASN A 240 18.61 20.03 -6.41
C ASN A 240 20.13 20.05 -6.32
N THR A 241 20.69 20.71 -5.30
CA THR A 241 22.15 20.72 -5.05
C THR A 241 22.70 19.32 -4.82
N LYS A 242 21.91 18.43 -4.19
CA LYS A 242 22.29 17.05 -3.88
C LYS A 242 21.73 16.02 -4.88
N ALA A 243 21.00 16.44 -5.92
CA ALA A 243 20.17 15.56 -6.75
C ALA A 243 20.92 14.34 -7.31
N ALA A 244 22.12 14.54 -7.86
CA ALA A 244 22.93 13.46 -8.41
C ALA A 244 23.34 12.42 -7.36
N ALA A 245 23.73 12.87 -6.16
CA ALA A 245 24.10 12.00 -5.05
C ALA A 245 22.88 11.23 -4.51
N LEU A 246 21.74 11.92 -4.35
CA LEU A 246 20.49 11.31 -3.90
C LEU A 246 20.00 10.24 -4.88
N LYS A 247 19.99 10.53 -6.18
CA LYS A 247 19.62 9.56 -7.22
C LYS A 247 20.55 8.36 -7.25
N ALA A 248 21.86 8.56 -7.07
CA ALA A 248 22.82 7.47 -6.97
C ALA A 248 22.60 6.61 -5.71
N SER A 249 22.26 7.23 -4.58
CA SER A 249 21.93 6.54 -3.32
C SER A 249 20.67 5.68 -3.47
N TRP A 250 19.62 6.24 -4.09
CA TRP A 250 18.40 5.49 -4.43
C TRP A 250 18.70 4.29 -5.33
N ASN A 251 19.44 4.48 -6.42
CA ASN A 251 19.75 3.39 -7.35
C ASN A 251 20.53 2.26 -6.67
N ARG A 252 21.47 2.58 -5.78
CA ARG A 252 22.17 1.59 -4.96
C ARG A 252 21.21 0.87 -4.02
N TYR A 253 20.37 1.61 -3.30
CA TYR A 253 19.39 1.04 -2.38
C TYR A 253 18.40 0.12 -3.10
N ALA A 254 17.86 0.55 -4.25
CA ALA A 254 16.94 -0.23 -5.06
C ALA A 254 17.59 -1.53 -5.57
N THR A 255 18.83 -1.45 -6.06
CA THR A 255 19.59 -2.62 -6.53
C THR A 255 19.87 -3.61 -5.40
N LEU A 256 20.34 -3.13 -4.25
CA LEU A 256 20.63 -3.96 -3.08
C LEU A 256 19.35 -4.61 -2.55
N THR A 257 18.28 -3.82 -2.40
CA THR A 257 16.99 -4.31 -1.91
C THR A 257 16.41 -5.34 -2.88
N ALA A 258 16.42 -5.08 -4.19
CA ALA A 258 15.96 -6.04 -5.18
C ALA A 258 16.75 -7.36 -5.10
N THR A 259 18.07 -7.30 -4.94
CA THR A 259 18.93 -8.49 -4.79
C THR A 259 18.61 -9.26 -3.50
N VAL A 260 18.46 -8.56 -2.39
CA VAL A 260 18.12 -9.15 -1.08
C VAL A 260 16.73 -9.81 -1.15
N GLU A 261 15.74 -9.14 -1.72
CA GLU A 261 14.38 -9.66 -1.86
C GLU A 261 14.35 -10.87 -2.80
N ARG A 262 15.13 -10.85 -3.89
CA ARG A 262 15.30 -11.99 -4.79
C ARG A 262 15.90 -13.20 -4.07
N ASN A 263 16.96 -13.00 -3.28
CA ASN A 263 17.58 -14.05 -2.49
C ASN A 263 16.63 -14.59 -1.40
N LYS A 264 15.92 -13.71 -0.69
CA LYS A 264 14.91 -14.13 0.30
C LYS A 264 13.80 -14.95 -0.36
N ARG A 265 13.30 -14.51 -1.52
CA ARG A 265 12.28 -15.23 -2.29
C ARG A 265 12.78 -16.62 -2.67
N PHE A 266 14.02 -16.74 -3.15
CA PHE A 266 14.65 -18.02 -3.47
C PHE A 266 14.68 -18.97 -2.26
N VAL A 267 15.18 -18.50 -1.11
CA VAL A 267 15.20 -19.29 0.14
C VAL A 267 13.78 -19.69 0.55
N ARG A 268 12.84 -18.74 0.50
CA ARG A 268 11.45 -18.98 0.90
C ARG A 268 10.75 -20.00 0.01
N ILE A 269 10.98 -19.97 -1.30
CA ILE A 269 10.42 -20.98 -2.22
C ILE A 269 10.94 -22.37 -1.87
N LYS A 270 12.24 -22.51 -1.56
CA LYS A 270 12.81 -23.79 -1.12
C LYS A 270 12.16 -24.27 0.19
N GLU A 271 11.98 -23.39 1.16
CA GLU A 271 11.25 -23.71 2.40
C GLU A 271 9.82 -24.17 2.14
N VAL A 272 9.09 -23.48 1.27
CA VAL A 272 7.71 -23.84 0.89
C VAL A 272 7.68 -25.21 0.22
N LEU A 273 8.54 -25.45 -0.77
CA LEU A 273 8.64 -26.74 -1.46
C LEU A 273 8.91 -27.88 -0.47
N PHE A 274 9.85 -27.69 0.45
CA PHE A 274 10.17 -28.68 1.48
C PHE A 274 9.00 -28.92 2.43
N ASN A 275 8.36 -27.87 2.91
CA ASN A 275 7.24 -27.98 3.85
C ASN A 275 6.04 -28.66 3.19
N GLN A 276 5.68 -28.27 1.96
CA GLN A 276 4.56 -28.86 1.24
C GLN A 276 4.82 -30.34 0.92
N PHE A 277 6.03 -30.68 0.48
CA PHE A 277 6.42 -32.07 0.25
C PHE A 277 6.43 -32.89 1.56
N SER A 278 6.95 -32.33 2.65
CA SER A 278 6.96 -33.00 3.96
C SER A 278 5.56 -33.25 4.50
N THR A 279 4.62 -32.32 4.25
CA THR A 279 3.20 -32.47 4.56
C THR A 279 2.56 -33.53 3.69
N SER A 280 2.78 -33.53 2.38
CA SER A 280 2.24 -34.59 1.51
C SER A 280 2.74 -35.98 1.92
N MET A 281 3.99 -36.09 2.41
CA MET A 281 4.54 -37.34 2.96
C MET A 281 3.93 -37.76 4.31
N ARG A 282 3.32 -36.84 5.08
CA ARG A 282 2.57 -37.12 6.31
C ARG A 282 1.15 -37.60 6.02
N GLU A 283 0.56 -37.11 4.93
CA GLU A 283 -0.83 -37.35 4.52
C GLU A 283 -0.99 -38.61 3.66
N ILE A 284 0.10 -39.35 3.39
CA ILE A 284 0.04 -40.62 2.66
C ILE A 284 -0.81 -41.64 3.43
N THR A 285 -1.91 -42.05 2.82
CA THR A 285 -2.85 -43.08 3.32
C THR A 285 -2.65 -44.44 2.62
N GLU A 286 -3.41 -45.45 3.03
CA GLU A 286 -3.27 -46.86 2.62
C GLU A 286 -3.09 -47.06 1.10
N GLY A 287 -2.17 -47.95 0.72
CA GLY A 287 -1.83 -48.27 -0.69
C GLY A 287 -0.40 -47.90 -1.11
N GLU A 288 0.36 -47.18 -0.26
CA GLU A 288 1.75 -46.78 -0.52
C GLU A 288 2.75 -47.30 0.55
N GLU A 289 2.65 -48.58 0.89
CA GLU A 289 3.47 -49.23 1.92
C GLU A 289 4.99 -49.07 1.69
N ALA A 290 5.43 -49.13 0.43
CA ALA A 290 6.84 -48.91 0.07
C ALA A 290 7.30 -47.46 0.29
N THR A 291 6.41 -46.48 0.11
CA THR A 291 6.69 -45.06 0.36
C THR A 291 6.75 -44.79 1.86
N LEU A 292 5.84 -45.39 2.64
CA LEU A 292 5.81 -45.30 4.10
C LEU A 292 7.07 -45.90 4.74
N ALA A 293 7.50 -47.07 4.27
CA ALA A 293 8.70 -47.75 4.77
C ALA A 293 10.01 -46.98 4.51
N ASN A 294 10.07 -46.14 3.45
CA ASN A 294 11.26 -45.39 3.06
C ASN A 294 11.15 -43.88 3.32
N ARG A 295 10.17 -43.45 4.13
CA ARG A 295 9.83 -42.03 4.27
C ARG A 295 11.00 -41.13 4.67
N GLU A 296 11.81 -41.55 5.65
CA GLU A 296 12.99 -40.78 6.08
C GLU A 296 14.01 -40.63 4.96
N LEU A 297 14.26 -41.72 4.22
CA LEU A 297 15.14 -41.72 3.05
C LEU A 297 14.61 -40.79 1.95
N ILE A 298 13.30 -40.82 1.67
CA ILE A 298 12.67 -39.97 0.66
C ILE A 298 12.80 -38.49 1.03
N ILE A 299 12.55 -38.13 2.29
CA ILE A 299 12.73 -36.75 2.77
C ILE A 299 14.19 -36.31 2.65
N LYS A 300 15.14 -37.19 3.01
CA LYS A 300 16.57 -36.91 2.86
C LYS A 300 16.94 -36.68 1.39
N LEU A 301 16.52 -37.56 0.48
CA LEU A 301 16.76 -37.42 -0.96
C LEU A 301 16.13 -36.14 -1.52
N PHE A 302 14.92 -35.78 -1.08
CA PHE A 302 14.29 -34.53 -1.49
C PHE A 302 15.12 -33.32 -1.06
N MET A 303 15.62 -33.31 0.19
CA MET A 303 16.44 -32.22 0.71
C MET A 303 17.76 -32.09 -0.08
N GLU A 304 18.43 -33.21 -0.37
CA GLU A 304 19.65 -33.24 -1.20
C GLU A 304 19.41 -32.71 -2.62
N GLN A 305 18.26 -33.02 -3.24
CA GLN A 305 17.92 -32.47 -4.56
C GLN A 305 17.53 -31.01 -4.48
N LEU A 306 16.81 -30.60 -3.43
CA LEU A 306 16.41 -29.21 -3.20
C LEU A 306 17.62 -28.29 -2.99
N GLU A 307 18.68 -28.78 -2.34
CA GLU A 307 19.96 -28.08 -2.23
C GLU A 307 20.60 -27.75 -3.57
N ARG A 308 20.39 -28.59 -4.59
CA ARG A 308 20.95 -28.45 -5.94
C ARG A 308 20.14 -27.53 -6.85
N VAL A 309 18.90 -27.20 -6.49
CA VAL A 309 18.04 -26.29 -7.26
C VAL A 309 18.67 -24.92 -7.35
N ARG A 310 18.76 -24.39 -8.56
CA ARG A 310 19.28 -23.04 -8.83
C ARG A 310 18.17 -22.01 -8.95
N GLU A 311 18.54 -20.74 -8.83
CA GLU A 311 17.59 -19.63 -8.88
C GLU A 311 16.88 -19.52 -10.24
N ASP A 312 17.61 -19.74 -11.33
CA ASP A 312 17.11 -19.70 -12.70
C ASP A 312 16.06 -20.78 -12.99
N GLU A 313 16.16 -21.93 -12.34
CA GLU A 313 15.21 -23.04 -12.49
C GLU A 313 13.84 -22.72 -11.86
N LEU A 314 13.76 -21.80 -10.89
CA LEU A 314 12.49 -21.44 -10.24
C LEU A 314 11.54 -20.64 -11.14
N THR A 315 11.98 -20.24 -12.34
CA THR A 315 11.08 -19.70 -13.36
C THR A 315 10.10 -20.75 -13.88
N ASP A 316 10.46 -22.03 -13.78
CA ASP A 316 9.64 -23.18 -14.15
C ASP A 316 9.48 -24.12 -12.94
N ILE A 317 8.56 -23.73 -12.05
CA ILE A 317 8.26 -24.47 -10.82
C ILE A 317 7.79 -25.88 -11.12
N TRP A 318 7.10 -26.07 -12.24
CA TRP A 318 6.64 -27.39 -12.65
C TRP A 318 7.80 -28.35 -12.88
N THR A 319 8.77 -27.95 -13.71
CA THR A 319 9.98 -28.75 -13.97
C THR A 319 10.77 -29.01 -12.69
N VAL A 320 10.85 -28.02 -11.79
CA VAL A 320 11.52 -28.18 -10.49
C VAL A 320 10.81 -29.24 -9.64
N CYS A 321 9.50 -29.13 -9.46
CA CYS A 321 8.70 -30.10 -8.71
C CYS A 321 8.78 -31.52 -9.32
N LEU A 322 8.74 -31.64 -10.65
CA LEU A 322 8.91 -32.92 -11.35
C LEU A 322 10.25 -33.56 -10.98
N LYS A 323 11.37 -32.86 -11.15
CA LYS A 323 12.70 -33.37 -10.80
C LYS A 323 12.79 -33.75 -9.32
N LEU A 324 12.28 -32.89 -8.43
CA LEU A 324 12.33 -33.11 -6.99
C LEU A 324 11.54 -34.35 -6.58
N VAL A 325 10.29 -34.50 -7.05
CA VAL A 325 9.40 -35.63 -6.73
C VAL A 325 9.93 -36.93 -7.35
N CYS A 326 10.35 -36.92 -8.62
CA CYS A 326 10.84 -38.12 -9.28
C CYS A 326 12.14 -38.64 -8.65
N ARG A 327 13.10 -37.75 -8.32
CA ARG A 327 14.39 -38.15 -7.73
C ARG A 327 14.34 -38.48 -6.24
N SER A 328 13.23 -38.18 -5.56
CA SER A 328 13.05 -38.47 -4.13
C SER A 328 12.03 -39.59 -3.89
N ARG A 329 10.75 -39.34 -4.16
CA ARG A 329 9.65 -40.29 -3.89
C ARG A 329 9.66 -41.47 -4.85
N PHE A 330 10.02 -41.23 -6.11
CA PHE A 330 10.02 -42.26 -7.16
C PHE A 330 11.44 -42.62 -7.64
N PHE A 331 12.44 -42.50 -6.76
CA PHE A 331 13.87 -42.66 -7.08
C PHE A 331 14.27 -44.01 -7.68
N ARG A 332 13.43 -45.04 -7.54
CA ARG A 332 13.64 -46.39 -8.12
C ARG A 332 12.97 -46.56 -9.49
N THR A 333 12.44 -45.49 -10.08
CA THR A 333 11.70 -45.52 -11.35
C THR A 333 12.30 -44.56 -12.35
N GLU A 334 12.09 -44.83 -13.64
CA GLU A 334 12.50 -43.97 -14.75
C GLU A 334 11.47 -42.86 -15.05
N SER A 335 10.63 -42.53 -14.07
CA SER A 335 9.51 -41.60 -14.24
C SER A 335 9.98 -40.20 -14.65
N GLU A 336 11.14 -39.74 -14.17
CA GLU A 336 11.70 -38.44 -14.56
C GLU A 336 11.91 -38.35 -16.07
N ARG A 337 12.55 -39.37 -16.66
CA ARG A 337 12.92 -39.36 -18.07
C ARG A 337 11.68 -39.41 -18.98
N ILE A 338 10.68 -40.18 -18.60
CA ILE A 338 9.42 -40.30 -19.35
C ILE A 338 8.62 -38.99 -19.25
N LEU A 339 8.48 -38.42 -18.05
CA LEU A 339 7.70 -37.20 -17.87
C LEU A 339 8.37 -35.96 -18.50
N LEU A 340 9.70 -35.82 -18.36
CA LEU A 340 10.45 -34.76 -19.06
C LEU A 340 10.41 -34.95 -20.59
N GLY A 341 10.41 -36.19 -21.07
CA GLY A 341 10.26 -36.48 -22.50
C GLY A 341 8.90 -36.05 -23.04
N ILE A 342 7.81 -36.33 -22.30
CA ILE A 342 6.45 -35.87 -22.64
C ILE A 342 6.41 -34.34 -22.73
N GLU A 343 6.96 -33.65 -21.74
CA GLU A 343 7.04 -32.18 -21.70
C GLU A 343 7.78 -31.62 -22.90
N ARG A 344 8.95 -32.19 -23.21
CA ARG A 344 9.77 -31.79 -24.36
C ARG A 344 9.00 -31.96 -25.67
N VAL A 345 8.40 -33.13 -25.90
CA VAL A 345 7.64 -33.42 -27.12
C VAL A 345 6.45 -32.46 -27.27
N LYS A 346 5.75 -32.16 -26.17
CA LYS A 346 4.66 -31.17 -26.17
C LYS A 346 5.14 -29.75 -26.42
N LYS A 347 6.31 -29.37 -25.90
CA LYS A 347 6.89 -28.04 -26.11
C LYS A 347 7.34 -27.85 -27.57
N GLU A 348 7.91 -28.88 -28.16
CA GLU A 348 8.34 -28.90 -29.56
C GLU A 348 7.15 -29.02 -30.52
N ASN A 349 6.06 -29.68 -30.11
CA ASN A 349 4.87 -29.90 -30.91
C ASN A 349 3.59 -29.57 -30.13
N PRO A 350 3.22 -28.28 -29.96
CA PRO A 350 2.09 -27.88 -29.10
C PRO A 350 0.72 -28.48 -29.49
N ALA A 351 0.56 -28.89 -30.75
CA ALA A 351 -0.68 -29.46 -31.29
C ALA A 351 -0.85 -30.97 -31.03
N ILE A 352 0.18 -31.65 -30.53
CA ILE A 352 0.16 -33.10 -30.29
C ILE A 352 -0.65 -33.44 -29.03
N ASP A 353 -1.39 -34.55 -29.04
CA ASP A 353 -2.09 -35.00 -27.83
C ASP A 353 -1.12 -35.47 -26.74
N VAL A 354 -1.52 -35.40 -25.46
CA VAL A 354 -0.69 -35.90 -24.34
C VAL A 354 -0.37 -37.38 -24.49
N ARG A 355 -1.31 -38.19 -24.99
CA ARG A 355 -1.08 -39.65 -25.16
C ARG A 355 -0.09 -39.94 -26.28
N GLU A 356 -0.15 -39.17 -27.35
CA GLU A 356 0.78 -39.24 -28.47
C GLU A 356 2.18 -38.80 -28.03
N ALA A 357 2.30 -37.69 -27.29
CA ALA A 357 3.57 -37.26 -26.69
C ALA A 357 4.16 -38.32 -25.73
N ALA A 358 3.30 -38.98 -24.94
CA ALA A 358 3.71 -40.08 -24.07
C ALA A 358 4.21 -41.29 -24.86
N THR A 359 3.58 -41.61 -25.98
CA THR A 359 4.01 -42.70 -26.86
C THR A 359 5.38 -42.40 -27.46
N VAL A 360 5.59 -41.17 -27.95
CA VAL A 360 6.89 -40.73 -28.47
C VAL A 360 7.97 -40.83 -27.38
N SER A 361 7.70 -40.30 -26.19
CA SER A 361 8.66 -40.34 -25.08
C SER A 361 9.02 -41.77 -24.64
N VAL A 362 8.04 -42.69 -24.62
CA VAL A 362 8.29 -44.10 -24.31
C VAL A 362 9.12 -44.78 -25.39
N ILE A 363 8.86 -44.50 -26.67
CA ILE A 363 9.66 -45.02 -27.79
C ILE A 363 11.10 -44.55 -27.66
N GLU A 364 11.34 -43.27 -27.37
CA GLU A 364 12.68 -42.73 -27.13
C GLU A 364 13.37 -43.40 -25.95
N TYR A 365 12.64 -43.64 -24.85
CA TYR A 365 13.16 -44.36 -23.68
C TYR A 365 13.56 -45.80 -24.04
N ILE A 366 12.72 -46.53 -24.77
CA ILE A 366 13.02 -47.90 -25.22
C ILE A 366 14.24 -47.90 -26.15
N ALA A 367 14.30 -46.97 -27.11
CA ALA A 367 15.43 -46.85 -28.03
C ALA A 367 16.74 -46.55 -27.28
N PHE A 368 16.69 -45.66 -26.28
CA PHE A 368 17.82 -45.40 -25.39
C PHE A 368 18.21 -46.67 -24.62
N TRP A 369 17.25 -47.36 -24.00
CA TRP A 369 17.55 -48.58 -23.24
C TRP A 369 18.18 -49.66 -24.12
N VAL A 370 17.61 -49.92 -25.31
CA VAL A 370 18.16 -50.88 -26.27
C VAL A 370 19.59 -50.50 -26.67
N SER A 371 19.86 -49.22 -26.93
CA SER A 371 21.21 -48.78 -27.30
C SER A 371 22.23 -49.00 -26.18
N THR A 372 21.84 -48.87 -24.89
CA THR A 372 22.72 -49.21 -23.77
C THR A 372 23.04 -50.71 -23.64
N GLN A 373 22.20 -51.59 -24.20
CA GLN A 373 22.42 -53.03 -24.21
C GLN A 373 23.27 -53.51 -25.40
N MET A 374 23.42 -52.67 -26.43
CA MET A 374 24.22 -53.00 -27.61
C MET A 374 25.72 -52.87 -27.29
N LYS A 375 26.44 -53.99 -27.31
CA LYS A 375 27.91 -53.98 -27.31
C LYS A 375 28.41 -53.87 -28.74
N ILE A 376 29.12 -52.79 -29.05
CA ILE A 376 29.84 -52.65 -30.32
C ILE A 376 31.05 -53.57 -30.26
N GLN A 377 31.03 -54.67 -31.02
CA GLN A 377 32.25 -55.39 -31.36
C GLN A 377 33.01 -54.55 -32.37
N VAL A 378 34.07 -53.88 -31.91
CA VAL A 378 35.06 -53.27 -32.80
C VAL A 378 35.89 -54.42 -33.36
N ALA A 379 35.73 -54.68 -34.66
CA ALA A 379 36.52 -55.66 -35.40
C ALA A 379 37.93 -55.16 -35.69
#